data_AF-A0A8S3KIJ4-F1
#
_entry.id   AF-A0A8S3KIJ4-F1
#
_cell.length_a   1.000
_cell.length_b   1.000
_cell.length_c   1.000
_cell.angle_alpha   90.00
_cell.angle_beta   90.00
_cell.angle_gamma   90.00
#
_symmetry.space_group_name_H-M   'P 1'
#
loop_
_entity.id
_entity.type
_entity.pdbx_description
1 polymer ?
#
loop_
_entity_poly.entity_id
_entity_poly.type
_entity_poly.pdbx_seq_one_letter_code
_entity_poly.pdbx_strand_id
1 'polypeptide(L)'
;IRYGIDDPVETWLNNVLCLDCCQDPSRFNKANRGACPSLESCSLYCISRDTLFSYNESSEIFLRRLMYLFVSSHYKNSPNDLQMLSDAPGHDIYCLVGPIIDANKLPEILCA
;
A
#
# COMPACT_ATOMS: atom_id res chain seq x y z
N ILE A 1 15.76 -18.92 14.97
CA ILE A 1 16.04 -20.38 15.06
C ILE A 1 16.37 -21.07 13.72
N ARG A 2 16.21 -20.43 12.54
CA ARG A 2 16.74 -20.94 11.26
C ARG A 2 17.82 -20.05 10.64
N TYR A 3 17.73 -18.75 10.87
CA TYR A 3 18.67 -17.73 10.39
C TYR A 3 19.19 -16.89 11.57
N GLY A 4 20.22 -16.09 11.28
CA GLY A 4 20.72 -15.09 12.22
C GLY A 4 19.68 -14.00 12.51
N ILE A 5 19.88 -13.27 13.60
CA ILE A 5 19.16 -12.01 13.81
C ILE A 5 19.60 -11.03 12.70
N ASP A 6 18.64 -10.24 12.21
CA ASP A 6 18.85 -9.22 11.17
C ASP A 6 19.43 -9.78 9.85
N ASP A 7 18.89 -10.90 9.36
CA ASP A 7 19.26 -11.45 8.06
C ASP A 7 18.90 -10.45 6.94
N PRO A 8 19.88 -9.97 6.14
CA PRO A 8 19.63 -9.01 5.07
C PRO A 8 18.76 -9.60 3.95
N VAL A 9 18.80 -10.92 3.73
CA VAL A 9 17.96 -11.58 2.72
C VAL A 9 16.51 -11.64 3.17
N GLU A 10 16.27 -11.94 4.46
CA GLU A 10 14.92 -11.88 5.05
C GLU A 10 14.37 -10.46 5.01
N THR A 11 15.20 -9.47 5.36
CA THR A 11 14.84 -8.05 5.31
C THR A 11 14.51 -7.62 3.88
N TRP A 12 15.33 -7.99 2.89
CA TRP A 12 15.05 -7.71 1.48
C TRP A 12 13.74 -8.36 1.02
N LEU A 13 13.52 -9.64 1.37
CA LEU A 13 12.31 -10.37 1.00
C LEU A 13 11.06 -9.73 1.58
N ASN A 14 11.07 -9.37 2.86
CA ASN A 14 9.94 -8.71 3.52
C ASN A 14 9.66 -7.33 2.91
N ASN A 15 10.71 -6.61 2.50
CA ASN A 15 10.58 -5.32 1.82
C ASN A 15 9.95 -5.47 0.43
N VAL A 16 10.39 -6.46 -0.37
CA VAL A 16 9.87 -6.71 -1.72
C VAL A 16 8.42 -7.19 -1.68
N LEU A 17 8.12 -8.12 -0.76
CA LEU A 17 6.77 -8.70 -0.63
C LEU A 17 5.84 -7.89 0.27
N CYS A 18 6.29 -6.76 0.81
CA CYS A 18 5.50 -5.89 1.67
C CYS A 18 4.91 -6.63 2.90
N LEU A 19 5.65 -7.58 3.49
CA LEU A 19 5.15 -8.42 4.59
C LEU A 19 5.11 -7.68 5.94
N ASP A 20 5.94 -6.65 6.11
CA ASP A 20 6.06 -5.88 7.35
C ASP A 20 5.06 -4.71 7.46
N CYS A 21 4.12 -4.59 6.53
CA CYS A 21 3.22 -3.43 6.45
C CYS A 21 2.40 -3.17 7.73
N CYS A 22 2.08 -4.21 8.51
CA CYS A 22 1.26 -4.07 9.72
C CYS A 22 2.04 -3.69 10.99
N GLN A 23 3.37 -3.62 10.95
CA GLN A 23 4.18 -3.43 12.16
C GLN A 23 4.11 -1.99 12.74
N ASP A 24 3.77 -0.99 11.93
CA ASP A 24 3.65 0.40 12.38
C ASP A 24 2.48 1.14 11.69
N PRO A 25 1.23 0.96 12.17
CA PRO A 25 0.05 1.64 11.61
C PRO A 25 0.13 3.17 11.76
N SER A 26 0.99 3.68 12.66
CA SER A 26 1.20 5.12 12.84
C SER A 26 1.97 5.76 11.69
N ARG A 27 2.72 4.99 10.89
CA ARG A 27 3.40 5.50 9.68
C ARG A 27 2.43 5.78 8.53
N PHE A 28 1.31 5.06 8.51
CA PHE A 28 0.35 5.10 7.41
C PHE A 28 -0.88 5.96 7.73
N ASN A 29 -1.32 5.99 9.00
CA ASN A 29 -2.51 6.74 9.46
C ASN A 29 -2.17 7.98 10.31
N LYS A 30 -1.15 8.73 9.92
CA LYS A 30 -0.70 9.92 10.68
C LYS A 30 -1.69 11.10 10.65
N ALA A 31 -2.60 11.13 9.68
CA ALA A 31 -3.51 12.25 9.45
C ALA A 31 -4.88 12.14 10.17
N ASN A 32 -5.29 10.96 10.62
CA ASN A 32 -6.68 10.71 11.03
C ASN A 32 -6.86 10.47 12.55
N ARG A 33 -6.38 11.42 13.38
CA ARG A 33 -6.90 11.54 14.77
C ARG A 33 -8.16 12.41 14.86
N GLY A 34 -8.69 12.90 13.74
CA GLY A 34 -9.92 13.67 13.72
C GLY A 34 -10.53 13.75 12.33
N ALA A 35 -11.60 12.99 12.12
CA ALA A 35 -12.55 13.02 11.01
C ALA A 35 -12.04 12.58 9.62
N CYS A 36 -12.57 11.44 9.15
CA CYS A 36 -12.57 11.07 7.74
C CYS A 36 -13.19 12.22 6.92
N PRO A 37 -12.58 12.62 5.79
CA PRO A 37 -13.12 13.68 4.94
C PRO A 37 -14.52 13.33 4.41
N SER A 38 -15.31 14.34 4.02
CA SER A 38 -16.62 14.10 3.42
C SER A 38 -16.44 13.34 2.10
N LEU A 39 -17.38 12.42 1.81
CA LEU A 39 -17.36 11.62 0.58
C LEU A 39 -17.30 12.48 -0.69
N GLU A 40 -17.92 13.65 -0.67
CA GLU A 40 -17.91 14.61 -1.80
C GLU A 40 -16.52 15.19 -2.10
N SER A 41 -15.63 15.20 -1.11
CA SER A 41 -14.25 15.67 -1.26
C SER A 41 -13.26 14.57 -1.62
N CYS A 42 -13.72 13.31 -1.67
CA CYS A 42 -12.92 12.16 -2.04
C CYS A 42 -13.06 11.87 -3.54
N SER A 43 -12.03 11.29 -4.14
CA SER A 43 -12.05 10.93 -5.57
C SER A 43 -11.52 9.52 -5.77
N LEU A 44 -12.16 8.78 -6.67
CA LEU A 44 -11.75 7.44 -7.06
C LEU A 44 -10.76 7.54 -8.22
N TYR A 45 -9.58 6.95 -8.05
CA TYR A 45 -8.54 6.91 -9.09
C TYR A 45 -8.31 5.49 -9.57
N CYS A 46 -8.15 5.32 -10.88
CA CYS A 46 -7.57 4.11 -11.46
C CYS A 46 -6.05 4.23 -11.40
N ILE A 47 -5.39 3.26 -10.77
CA ILE A 47 -3.95 3.26 -10.60
C ILE A 47 -3.29 2.51 -11.76
N SER A 48 -2.28 3.13 -12.39
CA SER A 48 -1.49 2.44 -13.40
C SER A 48 -0.51 1.47 -12.75
N ARG A 49 -0.65 0.18 -13.08
CA ARG A 49 0.21 -0.90 -12.58
C ARG A 49 1.67 -0.68 -12.93
N ASP A 50 1.96 -0.24 -14.15
CA ASP A 50 3.34 0.03 -14.59
C ASP A 50 4.02 1.08 -13.71
N THR A 51 3.27 2.11 -13.29
CA THR A 51 3.80 3.15 -12.40
C THR A 51 3.90 2.68 -10.95
N LEU A 52 2.97 1.83 -10.51
CA LEU A 52 2.92 1.29 -9.16
C LEU A 52 4.10 0.34 -8.91
N PHE A 53 4.41 -0.53 -9.87
CA PHE A 53 5.49 -1.52 -9.79
C PHE A 53 6.82 -1.04 -10.39
N SER A 54 7.00 0.28 -10.56
CA SER A 54 8.22 0.88 -11.13
C SER A 54 9.41 0.94 -10.16
N TYR A 55 9.24 0.51 -8.90
CA TYR A 55 10.26 0.58 -7.84
C TYR A 55 10.81 2.00 -7.56
N ASN A 56 9.99 3.03 -7.82
CA ASN A 56 10.27 4.39 -7.38
C ASN A 56 9.95 4.53 -5.88
N GLU A 57 10.76 5.28 -5.12
CA GLU A 57 10.54 5.56 -3.69
C GLU A 57 9.09 5.98 -3.38
N SER A 58 8.49 6.84 -4.19
CA SER A 58 7.11 7.28 -3.97
C SER A 58 6.09 6.17 -4.25
N SER A 59 6.33 5.36 -5.29
CA SER A 59 5.49 4.22 -5.64
C SER A 59 5.58 3.11 -4.59
N GLU A 60 6.75 2.87 -4.01
CA GLU A 60 6.95 1.89 -2.93
C GLU A 60 6.21 2.29 -1.65
N ILE A 61 6.24 3.57 -1.29
CA ILE A 61 5.46 4.08 -0.15
C ILE A 61 3.96 3.90 -0.41
N PHE A 62 3.51 4.17 -1.64
CA PHE A 62 2.11 3.99 -2.04
C PHE A 62 1.70 2.52 -2.04
N LEU A 63 2.52 1.63 -2.62
CA LEU A 63 2.30 0.18 -2.67
C LEU A 63 2.22 -0.41 -1.26
N ARG A 64 3.08 0.02 -0.33
CA ARG A 64 3.03 -0.41 1.07
C ARG A 64 1.74 0.02 1.76
N ARG A 65 1.24 1.23 1.50
CA ARG A 65 -0.07 1.69 2.00
C ARG A 65 -1.21 0.85 1.44
N LEU A 66 -1.16 0.54 0.15
CA LEU A 66 -2.14 -0.31 -0.53
C LEU A 66 -2.16 -1.73 0.06
N MET A 67 -0.99 -2.35 0.20
CA MET A 67 -0.83 -3.68 0.78
C MET A 67 -1.23 -3.72 2.26
N TYR A 68 -0.96 -2.66 3.01
CA TYR A 68 -1.48 -2.53 4.38
C TYR A 68 -3.01 -2.62 4.41
N LEU A 69 -3.71 -1.94 3.51
CA LEU A 69 -5.18 -1.99 3.42
C LEU A 69 -5.68 -3.38 3.01
N PHE A 70 -5.04 -4.04 2.03
CA PHE A 70 -5.41 -5.39 1.64
C PHE A 70 -5.21 -6.40 2.78
N VAL A 71 -4.05 -6.37 3.42
CA VAL A 71 -3.72 -7.29 4.51
C VAL A 71 -4.60 -7.07 5.74
N SER A 72 -4.93 -5.82 6.07
CA SER A 72 -5.78 -5.48 7.21
C SER A 72 -7.27 -5.77 6.96
N SER A 73 -7.73 -5.73 5.71
CA SER A 73 -9.14 -5.95 5.35
C SER A 73 -9.46 -7.43 5.15
N HIS A 74 -8.50 -8.24 4.71
CA HIS A 74 -8.69 -9.66 4.45
C HIS A 74 -8.23 -10.55 5.61
N TYR A 75 -9.10 -11.47 6.02
CA TYR A 75 -8.82 -12.45 7.07
C TYR A 75 -7.67 -13.42 6.72
N LYS A 76 -7.47 -13.68 5.42
CA LYS A 76 -6.43 -14.57 4.91
C LYS A 76 -5.71 -13.89 3.77
N ASN A 77 -4.40 -13.73 3.93
CA ASN A 77 -3.52 -13.12 2.94
C ASN A 77 -2.50 -14.15 2.46
N SER A 78 -2.24 -14.18 1.16
CA SER A 78 -1.15 -14.94 0.56
C SER A 78 -0.17 -13.98 -0.11
N PRO A 79 1.15 -14.18 0.04
CA PRO A 79 2.13 -13.38 -0.72
C PRO A 79 1.94 -13.47 -2.25
N ASN A 80 1.29 -14.54 -2.74
CA ASN A 80 0.95 -14.72 -4.15
C ASN A 80 -0.08 -13.69 -4.65
N ASP A 81 -0.84 -13.05 -3.75
CA ASP A 81 -1.86 -12.07 -4.12
C ASP A 81 -1.21 -10.83 -4.77
N LEU A 82 -0.03 -10.42 -4.28
CA LEU A 82 0.76 -9.33 -4.86
C LEU A 82 1.24 -9.68 -6.28
N GLN A 83 1.64 -10.93 -6.50
CA GLN A 83 2.04 -11.41 -7.82
C GLN A 83 0.85 -11.45 -8.79
N MET A 84 -0.33 -11.86 -8.32
CA MET A 84 -1.53 -11.82 -9.16
C MET A 84 -1.93 -10.38 -9.52
N LEU A 85 -1.81 -9.44 -8.58
CA LEU A 85 -2.06 -8.02 -8.82
C LEU A 85 -1.10 -7.40 -9.86
N SER A 86 0.15 -7.87 -9.93
CA SER A 86 1.11 -7.35 -10.90
C SER A 86 0.96 -7.96 -12.29
N ASP A 87 0.75 -9.27 -12.39
CA ASP A 87 0.84 -10.01 -13.65
C ASP A 87 -0.49 -10.13 -14.41
N ALA A 88 -1.63 -10.21 -13.71
CA ALA A 88 -2.88 -10.60 -14.35
C ALA A 88 -3.48 -9.45 -15.18
N PRO A 89 -3.65 -9.58 -16.52
CA PRO A 89 -4.04 -8.47 -17.39
C PRO A 89 -5.46 -7.95 -17.13
N GLY A 90 -6.35 -8.78 -16.60
CA GLY A 90 -7.74 -8.41 -16.27
C GLY A 90 -7.96 -7.79 -14.88
N HIS A 91 -6.89 -7.42 -14.17
CA HIS A 91 -7.00 -6.76 -12.87
C HIS A 91 -6.67 -5.27 -12.98
N ASP A 92 -7.62 -4.45 -12.59
CA ASP A 92 -7.46 -3.00 -12.44
C ASP A 92 -7.57 -2.64 -10.96
N ILE A 93 -6.69 -1.75 -10.51
CA ILE A 93 -6.63 -1.30 -9.12
C ILE A 93 -7.29 0.07 -9.05
N TYR A 94 -8.30 0.20 -8.20
CA TYR A 94 -8.95 1.47 -7.91
C TYR A 94 -8.70 1.86 -6.46
N CYS A 95 -8.45 3.14 -6.22
CA CYS A 95 -8.21 3.65 -4.88
C CYS A 95 -9.09 4.86 -4.62
N LEU A 96 -9.81 4.85 -3.50
CA LEU A 96 -10.48 6.03 -2.99
C LEU A 96 -9.46 6.88 -2.25
N VAL A 97 -9.24 8.09 -2.74
CA VAL A 97 -8.22 8.99 -2.24
C VAL A 97 -8.90 10.20 -1.60
N GLY A 98 -8.36 10.63 -0.46
CA GLY A 98 -8.80 11.85 0.22
C GLY A 98 -8.50 13.12 -0.59
N PRO A 99 -8.97 14.28 -0.14
CA PRO A 99 -8.74 15.55 -0.83
C PRO A 99 -7.24 15.85 -0.94
N ILE A 100 -6.78 16.18 -2.14
CA ILE A 100 -5.38 16.50 -2.42
C ILE A 100 -5.15 17.97 -2.04
N ILE A 101 -4.57 18.19 -0.86
CA ILE A 101 -4.28 19.54 -0.34
C ILE A 101 -2.95 20.06 -0.92
N ASP A 102 -1.95 19.18 -1.06
CA ASP A 102 -0.62 19.50 -1.58
C ASP A 102 -0.25 18.56 -2.72
N ALA A 103 0.04 19.09 -3.92
CA ALA A 103 0.44 18.29 -5.09
C ALA A 103 1.79 17.57 -4.92
N ASN A 104 2.63 18.03 -4.00
CA ASN A 104 3.95 17.45 -3.72
C ASN A 104 3.93 16.34 -2.66
N LYS A 105 2.77 16.05 -2.05
CA LYS A 105 2.64 14.98 -1.06
C LYS A 105 1.87 13.81 -1.65
N LEU A 106 2.33 12.60 -1.32
CA LEU A 106 1.59 11.38 -1.63
C LEU A 106 0.23 11.42 -0.95
N PRO A 107 -0.86 11.29 -1.71
CA PRO A 107 -2.19 11.41 -1.15
C PRO A 107 -2.52 10.20 -0.26
N GLU A 108 -3.51 10.36 0.60
CA GLU A 108 -3.94 9.32 1.54
C GLU A 108 -4.91 8.36 0.84
N ILE A 109 -4.61 7.06 0.92
CA ILE A 109 -5.49 6.00 0.43
C ILE A 109 -6.47 5.66 1.55
N LEU A 110 -7.75 5.91 1.30
CA LEU A 110 -8.83 5.64 2.26
C LEU A 110 -9.41 4.24 2.09
N CYS A 111 -9.48 3.77 0.84
CA CYS A 111 -10.01 2.45 0.48
C CYS A 111 -9.38 1.99 -0.83
N ALA A 112 -9.25 0.67 -1.01
CA ALA A 112 -8.71 0.01 -2.18
C ALA A 112 -9.42 -1.33 -2.45
#